data_AF-A0A4S8KQ43-F1
#
_entry.id   AF-A0A4S8KQ43-F1
#
_cell.length_a   1.000
_cell.length_b   1.000
_cell.length_c   1.000
_cell.angle_alpha   90.00
_cell.angle_beta   90.00
_cell.angle_gamma   90.00
#
_symmetry.space_group_name_H-M   'P 1'
#
loop_
_entity.id
_entity.type
_entity.pdbx_description
1 polymer ?
#
loop_
_entity_poly.entity_id
_entity_poly.type
_entity_poly.pdbx_seq_one_letter_code
_entity_poly.pdbx_strand_id
1 'polypeptide(L)'
;MVSTPLLQVSFILLITSYIIPSFSQNTNCADSGLDWYTDVVGETPCRTYERVRQICNPDFHVGVMNTNTPPDVCNEQVPDCCCNSIAFGLSMLCLTCQQGFSHAPNGFDAGSGAYEIYLSANRPVGQFCSPNTNQSFPAQIQTAVCNQNIKIFDSMYNRIFWSDGSWF
;
A
#
# COMPACT_ATOMS: atom_id res chain seq x y z
N MET A 1 32.26 -48.39 45.37
CA MET A 1 32.56 -46.97 45.64
C MET A 1 33.67 -46.52 44.70
N VAL A 2 33.31 -45.96 43.54
CA VAL A 2 34.21 -45.18 42.68
C VAL A 2 33.34 -44.06 42.08
N SER A 3 33.79 -42.83 42.26
CA SER A 3 33.10 -41.59 41.93
C SER A 3 33.30 -41.24 40.46
N THR A 4 32.22 -40.90 39.73
CA THR A 4 32.25 -40.31 38.38
C THR A 4 32.02 -38.79 38.49
N PRO A 5 32.81 -37.93 37.84
CA PRO A 5 32.59 -36.49 37.88
C PRO A 5 31.55 -36.05 36.85
N LEU A 6 30.63 -35.20 37.29
CA LEU A 6 29.66 -34.45 36.47
C LEU A 6 30.41 -33.47 35.55
N LEU A 7 30.32 -33.65 34.23
CA LEU A 7 30.65 -32.60 33.26
C LEU A 7 29.45 -31.65 33.18
N GLN A 8 29.61 -30.46 33.75
CA GLN A 8 28.62 -29.39 33.72
C GLN A 8 28.73 -28.66 32.37
N VAL A 9 27.81 -28.94 31.44
CA VAL A 9 27.72 -28.23 30.16
C VAL A 9 26.93 -26.94 30.38
N SER A 10 27.63 -25.82 30.48
CA SER A 10 27.02 -24.49 30.54
C SER A 10 26.45 -24.11 29.17
N PHE A 11 25.12 -24.07 29.05
CA PHE A 11 24.42 -23.56 27.88
C PHE A 11 24.37 -22.02 27.96
N ILE A 12 25.21 -21.35 27.16
CA ILE A 12 25.16 -19.89 27.01
C ILE A 12 24.04 -19.57 26.00
N LEU A 13 22.91 -19.07 26.49
CA LEU A 13 21.85 -18.47 25.67
C LEU A 13 22.31 -17.10 25.17
N LEU A 14 22.80 -17.05 23.92
CA LEU A 14 23.02 -15.81 23.19
C LEU A 14 21.65 -15.26 22.75
N ILE A 15 21.10 -14.32 23.53
CA ILE A 15 19.91 -13.56 23.14
C ILE A 15 20.39 -12.49 22.14
N THR A 16 20.28 -12.79 20.84
CA THR A 16 20.46 -11.77 19.81
C THR A 16 19.24 -10.85 19.83
N SER A 17 19.44 -9.63 20.32
CA SER A 17 18.47 -8.55 20.22
C SER A 17 18.24 -8.23 18.73
N TYR A 18 17.16 -8.75 18.16
CA TYR A 18 16.69 -8.30 16.86
C TYR A 18 16.19 -6.87 17.01
N ILE A 19 16.95 -5.90 16.49
CA ILE A 19 16.44 -4.55 16.27
C ILE A 19 15.39 -4.68 15.18
N ILE A 20 14.11 -4.66 15.54
CA ILE A 20 13.03 -4.53 14.57
C ILE A 20 13.11 -3.08 14.06
N PRO A 21 13.42 -2.83 12.77
CA PRO A 21 13.34 -1.48 12.23
C PRO A 21 11.91 -0.97 12.43
N SER A 22 11.77 0.11 13.18
CA SER A 22 10.49 0.80 13.32
C SER A 22 10.24 1.55 12.02
N PHE A 23 9.47 0.96 11.11
CA PHE A 23 8.97 1.69 9.96
C PHE A 23 8.02 2.78 10.47
N SER A 24 8.35 4.04 10.19
CA SER A 24 7.46 5.16 10.47
C SER A 24 6.26 5.06 9.54
N GLN A 25 5.15 4.46 9.99
CA GLN A 25 3.89 4.45 9.24
C GLN A 25 3.46 5.89 8.98
N ASN A 26 3.46 6.32 7.71
CA ASN A 26 3.06 7.66 7.33
C ASN A 26 1.63 7.66 6.78
N THR A 27 0.70 7.20 7.61
CA THR A 27 -0.70 7.01 7.20
C THR A 27 -1.61 8.19 7.58
N ASN A 28 -1.08 9.23 8.21
CA ASN A 28 -1.85 10.41 8.61
C ASN A 28 -1.88 11.46 7.48
N CYS A 29 -2.96 12.22 7.40
CA CYS A 29 -3.03 13.36 6.48
C CYS A 29 -2.41 14.61 7.12
N ALA A 30 -1.78 15.45 6.29
CA ALA A 30 -1.18 16.71 6.73
C ALA A 30 -2.22 17.78 7.09
N ASP A 31 -3.40 17.71 6.48
CA ASP A 31 -4.53 18.61 6.73
C ASP A 31 -5.89 17.90 6.55
N SER A 32 -6.97 18.67 6.68
CA SER A 32 -8.36 18.22 6.60
C SER A 32 -8.89 18.04 5.18
N GLY A 33 -8.06 18.19 4.14
CA GLY A 33 -8.53 18.21 2.75
C GLY A 33 -9.14 16.88 2.28
N LEU A 34 -8.77 15.76 2.92
CA LEU A 34 -9.36 14.44 2.68
C LEU A 34 -10.20 13.92 3.86
N ASP A 35 -10.69 14.80 4.73
CA ASP A 35 -11.62 14.41 5.80
C ASP A 35 -12.90 13.79 5.22
N TRP A 36 -13.38 14.26 4.07
CA TRP A 36 -14.53 13.64 3.38
C TRP A 36 -14.34 12.15 3.10
N TYR A 37 -13.11 11.71 2.80
CA TYR A 37 -12.80 10.31 2.56
C TYR A 37 -12.86 9.56 3.90
N THR A 38 -12.21 10.13 4.92
CA THR A 38 -12.17 9.56 6.27
C THR A 38 -13.56 9.45 6.89
N ASP A 39 -14.44 10.42 6.67
CA ASP A 39 -15.82 10.42 7.17
C ASP A 39 -16.67 9.30 6.56
N VAL A 40 -16.44 8.99 5.28
CA VAL A 40 -17.18 7.93 4.57
C VAL A 40 -16.57 6.55 4.82
N VAL A 41 -15.24 6.44 4.81
CA VAL A 41 -14.52 5.17 4.85
C VAL A 41 -14.16 4.76 6.28
N GLY A 42 -14.00 5.71 7.20
CA GLY A 42 -13.62 5.50 8.60
C GLY A 42 -12.11 5.40 8.85
N GLU A 43 -11.29 5.57 7.82
CA GLU A 43 -9.83 5.66 7.91
C GLU A 43 -9.28 6.53 6.78
N THR A 44 -8.03 6.99 6.90
CA THR A 44 -7.37 7.80 5.87
C THR A 44 -7.13 6.96 4.61
N PRO A 45 -7.03 7.58 3.41
CA PRO A 45 -6.73 6.84 2.18
C PRO A 45 -5.38 6.12 2.23
N CYS A 46 -4.39 6.69 2.93
CA CYS A 46 -3.11 6.01 3.17
C CYS A 46 -3.27 4.74 4.00
N ARG A 47 -4.11 4.77 5.03
CA ARG A 47 -4.37 3.59 5.86
C ARG A 47 -5.13 2.52 5.07
N THR A 48 -6.13 2.91 4.27
CA THR A 48 -6.81 1.98 3.36
C THR A 48 -5.82 1.36 2.38
N TYR A 49 -4.95 2.17 1.75
CA TYR A 49 -3.93 1.68 0.81
C TYR A 49 -3.01 0.66 1.45
N GLU A 50 -2.49 0.98 2.64
CA GLU A 50 -1.62 0.10 3.41
C GLU A 50 -2.31 -1.23 3.71
N ARG A 51 -3.55 -1.21 4.21
CA ARG A 51 -4.31 -2.41 4.55
C ARG A 51 -4.61 -3.29 3.33
N VAL A 52 -4.90 -2.69 2.18
CA VAL A 52 -5.10 -3.44 0.92
C VAL A 52 -3.81 -4.16 0.52
N ARG A 53 -2.66 -3.47 0.56
CA ARG A 53 -1.35 -4.09 0.26
C ARG A 53 -0.99 -5.19 1.27
N GLN A 54 -1.34 -5.00 2.54
CA GLN A 54 -1.12 -5.96 3.62
C GLN A 54 -1.86 -7.29 3.46
N ILE A 55 -2.90 -7.36 2.62
CA ILE A 55 -3.54 -8.63 2.26
C ILE A 55 -2.53 -9.58 1.58
N CYS A 56 -1.62 -9.05 0.75
CA CYS A 56 -0.63 -9.83 0.01
C CYS A 56 0.77 -9.77 0.66
N ASN A 57 1.07 -8.71 1.39
CA ASN A 57 2.36 -8.50 2.05
C ASN A 57 2.13 -7.90 3.45
N PRO A 58 2.00 -8.72 4.50
CA PRO A 58 1.69 -8.26 5.86
C PRO A 58 2.69 -7.25 6.45
N ASP A 59 3.93 -7.24 5.95
CA ASP A 59 4.99 -6.33 6.38
C ASP A 59 4.99 -5.00 5.60
N PHE A 60 4.08 -4.83 4.63
CA PHE A 60 3.96 -3.61 3.86
C PHE A 60 3.56 -2.44 4.77
N HIS A 61 4.32 -1.36 4.66
CA HIS A 61 4.02 -0.10 5.33
C HIS A 61 4.10 1.05 4.33
N VAL A 62 3.13 1.96 4.43
CA VAL A 62 3.16 3.19 3.64
C VAL A 62 4.24 4.12 4.19
N GLY A 63 5.23 4.39 3.34
CA GLY A 63 6.24 5.41 3.57
C GLY A 63 5.77 6.81 3.13
N VAL A 64 6.72 7.75 3.07
CA VAL A 64 6.47 9.06 2.45
C VAL A 64 6.27 8.88 0.94
N MET A 65 5.14 9.36 0.42
CA MET A 65 4.76 9.29 -0.98
C MET A 65 5.60 10.24 -1.84
N ASN A 66 6.01 9.76 -3.02
CA ASN A 66 6.76 10.56 -3.98
C ASN A 66 5.84 11.58 -4.67
N THR A 67 6.22 12.85 -4.71
CA THR A 67 5.44 13.89 -5.40
C THR A 67 5.55 13.79 -6.93
N ASN A 68 6.49 13.02 -7.45
CA ASN A 68 6.53 12.66 -8.86
C ASN A 68 5.54 11.52 -9.11
N THR A 69 4.45 11.81 -9.80
CA THR A 69 3.34 10.87 -9.99
C THR A 69 3.66 9.81 -11.07
N PRO A 70 3.32 8.53 -10.84
CA PRO A 70 2.62 7.98 -9.67
C PRO A 70 3.50 7.92 -8.40
N PRO A 71 2.93 8.11 -7.21
CA PRO A 71 3.68 8.21 -5.95
C PRO A 71 4.30 6.91 -5.45
N ASP A 72 3.78 5.78 -5.95
CA ASP A 72 4.24 4.41 -5.68
C ASP A 72 4.12 3.59 -6.98
N VAL A 73 4.58 2.34 -6.96
CA VAL A 73 4.44 1.37 -8.06
C VAL A 73 4.04 -0.01 -7.51
N CYS A 74 3.40 -0.83 -8.35
CA CYS A 74 3.06 -2.21 -8.01
C CYS A 74 4.27 -3.15 -8.22
N ASN A 75 5.15 -3.20 -7.24
CA ASN A 75 6.37 -4.02 -7.22
C ASN A 75 6.31 -5.22 -6.26
N GLU A 76 5.13 -5.56 -5.73
CA GLU A 76 4.96 -6.72 -4.85
C GLU A 76 5.28 -8.05 -5.55
N GLN A 77 5.74 -9.02 -4.76
CA GLN A 77 5.91 -10.41 -5.21
C GLN A 77 4.56 -11.04 -5.58
N VAL A 78 3.51 -10.76 -4.82
CA VAL A 78 2.12 -11.17 -5.11
C VAL A 78 1.36 -9.93 -5.56
N PRO A 79 1.20 -9.72 -6.88
CA PRO A 79 0.73 -8.45 -7.42
C PRO A 79 -0.78 -8.22 -7.25
N ASP A 80 -1.56 -9.24 -6.90
CA ASP A 80 -3.04 -9.20 -6.86
C ASP A 80 -3.61 -8.01 -6.05
N CYS A 81 -2.92 -7.62 -4.97
CA CYS A 81 -3.35 -6.52 -4.10
C CYS A 81 -2.99 -5.13 -4.62
N CYS A 82 -2.02 -5.02 -5.54
CA CYS A 82 -1.58 -3.73 -6.09
C CYS A 82 -1.84 -3.56 -7.58
N CYS A 83 -2.01 -4.64 -8.33
CA CYS A 83 -2.12 -4.63 -9.79
C CYS A 83 -3.55 -4.35 -10.25
N ASN A 84 -4.06 -3.20 -9.85
CA ASN A 84 -5.41 -2.78 -10.15
C ASN A 84 -5.55 -1.26 -10.01
N SER A 85 -6.58 -0.71 -10.65
CA SER A 85 -6.79 0.74 -10.67
C SER A 85 -7.20 1.31 -9.31
N ILE A 86 -7.79 0.49 -8.44
CA ILE A 86 -8.23 0.91 -7.10
C ILE A 86 -7.00 1.19 -6.22
N ALA A 87 -6.02 0.28 -6.23
CA ALA A 87 -4.76 0.45 -5.51
C ALA A 87 -3.97 1.66 -6.03
N PHE A 88 -3.96 1.89 -7.34
CA PHE A 88 -3.40 3.11 -7.94
C PHE A 88 -4.12 4.38 -7.44
N GLY A 89 -5.46 4.40 -7.47
CA GLY A 89 -6.22 5.56 -6.99
C GLY A 89 -6.04 5.83 -5.49
N LEU A 90 -5.95 4.77 -4.68
CA LEU A 90 -5.65 4.89 -3.26
C LEU A 90 -4.24 5.45 -3.01
N SER A 91 -3.24 5.12 -3.83
CA SER A 91 -1.90 5.69 -3.68
C SER A 91 -1.88 7.19 -4.05
N MET A 92 -2.61 7.60 -5.08
CA MET A 92 -2.79 9.02 -5.45
C MET A 92 -3.53 9.83 -4.38
N LEU A 93 -4.60 9.28 -3.80
CA LEU A 93 -5.25 9.89 -2.64
C LEU A 93 -4.33 9.92 -1.42
N CYS A 94 -3.51 8.89 -1.20
CA CYS A 94 -2.55 8.91 -0.12
C CYS A 94 -1.46 9.98 -0.30
N LEU A 95 -0.99 10.21 -1.53
CA LEU A 95 -0.10 11.33 -1.83
C LEU A 95 -0.76 12.66 -1.43
N THR A 96 -2.00 12.87 -1.86
CA THR A 96 -2.76 14.09 -1.51
C THR A 96 -2.97 14.22 0.00
N CYS A 97 -3.26 13.11 0.71
CA CYS A 97 -3.35 13.05 2.17
C CYS A 97 -2.06 13.52 2.84
N GLN A 98 -0.91 12.93 2.49
CA GLN A 98 0.36 13.21 3.15
C GLN A 98 0.90 14.61 2.85
N GLN A 99 0.66 15.14 1.66
CA GLN A 99 1.15 16.46 1.26
C GLN A 99 0.19 17.58 1.66
N GLY A 100 -1.11 17.29 1.74
CA GLY A 100 -2.14 18.26 2.05
C GLY A 100 -2.46 19.21 0.89
N PHE A 101 -3.61 19.85 0.99
CA PHE A 101 -4.12 20.84 0.06
C PHE A 101 -3.36 22.18 0.15
N SER A 102 -2.61 22.42 1.23
CA SER A 102 -1.69 23.57 1.29
C SER A 102 -0.58 23.52 0.24
N HIS A 103 -0.19 22.31 -0.20
CA HIS A 103 0.84 22.10 -1.23
C HIS A 103 0.23 21.88 -2.61
N ALA A 104 -0.95 21.27 -2.69
CA ALA A 104 -1.69 21.04 -3.92
C ALA A 104 -3.19 21.34 -3.72
N PRO A 105 -3.65 22.58 -4.00
CA PRO A 105 -5.00 23.05 -3.66
C PRO A 105 -6.18 22.25 -4.25
N ASN A 106 -5.93 21.41 -5.26
CA ASN A 106 -6.94 20.55 -5.86
C ASN A 106 -6.56 19.06 -5.76
N GLY A 107 -5.56 18.71 -4.95
CA GLY A 107 -4.91 17.40 -5.00
C GLY A 107 -3.83 17.30 -6.08
N PHE A 108 -3.18 16.14 -6.14
CA PHE A 108 -2.13 15.84 -7.11
C PHE A 108 -2.70 15.14 -8.34
N ASP A 109 -2.54 15.77 -9.50
CA ASP A 109 -2.88 15.17 -10.79
C ASP A 109 -1.75 14.26 -11.30
N ALA A 110 -2.09 13.24 -12.07
CA ALA A 110 -1.14 12.44 -12.84
C ALA A 110 -1.52 12.43 -14.32
N GLY A 111 -0.54 12.71 -15.18
CA GLY A 111 -0.74 12.74 -16.63
C GLY A 111 -1.06 11.35 -17.22
N SER A 112 -1.45 11.33 -18.50
CA SER A 112 -1.65 10.09 -19.26
C SER A 112 -0.40 9.20 -19.18
N GLY A 113 -0.61 7.90 -18.99
CA GLY A 113 0.44 6.91 -18.79
C GLY A 113 0.83 6.66 -17.33
N ALA A 114 0.32 7.43 -16.36
CA ALA A 114 0.73 7.29 -14.97
C ALA A 114 0.33 5.94 -14.37
N TYR A 115 -0.86 5.45 -14.67
CA TYR A 115 -1.28 4.11 -14.27
C TYR A 115 -0.40 3.02 -14.90
N GLU A 116 -0.02 3.16 -16.17
CA GLU A 116 0.87 2.24 -16.86
C GLU A 116 2.27 2.22 -16.21
N ILE A 117 2.79 3.37 -15.79
CA ILE A 117 4.04 3.47 -15.01
C ILE A 117 3.89 2.76 -13.66
N TYR A 118 2.77 2.96 -12.98
CA TYR A 118 2.44 2.29 -11.72
C TYR A 118 2.43 0.75 -11.89
N LEU A 119 1.85 0.26 -12.97
CA LEU A 119 1.77 -1.17 -13.29
C LEU A 119 3.10 -1.76 -13.79
N SER A 120 3.91 -0.99 -14.51
CA SER A 120 5.18 -1.47 -15.03
C SER A 120 6.19 -1.67 -13.90
N ALA A 121 6.24 -0.76 -12.92
CA ALA A 121 7.27 -0.74 -11.89
C ALA A 121 8.66 -0.96 -12.52
N ASN A 122 9.43 -1.94 -12.03
CA ASN A 122 10.78 -2.28 -12.54
C ASN A 122 10.77 -3.36 -13.64
N ARG A 123 9.62 -3.64 -14.26
CA ARG A 123 9.50 -4.68 -15.30
C ARG A 123 10.04 -4.18 -16.65
N PRO A 124 10.37 -5.10 -17.59
CA PRO A 124 10.77 -4.71 -18.94
C PRO A 124 9.73 -3.83 -19.64
N VAL A 125 10.19 -2.98 -20.57
CA VAL A 125 9.31 -2.10 -21.34
C VAL A 125 8.18 -2.90 -22.01
N GLY A 126 6.95 -2.44 -21.83
CA GLY A 126 5.74 -3.08 -22.35
C GLY A 126 5.22 -4.25 -21.50
N GLN A 127 5.83 -4.54 -20.35
CA GLN A 127 5.32 -5.51 -19.39
C GLN A 127 4.70 -4.82 -18.18
N PHE A 128 3.55 -5.34 -17.77
CA PHE A 128 2.81 -4.89 -16.61
C PHE A 128 2.69 -6.03 -15.60
N CYS A 129 2.38 -5.70 -14.35
CA CYS A 129 1.95 -6.71 -13.39
C CYS A 129 0.71 -7.48 -13.91
N SER A 130 0.50 -8.69 -13.41
CA SER A 130 -0.62 -9.56 -13.78
C SER A 130 -1.02 -10.45 -12.60
N PRO A 131 -2.33 -10.70 -12.37
CA PRO A 131 -3.47 -10.22 -13.15
C PRO A 131 -3.73 -8.73 -12.92
N ASN A 132 -4.01 -7.99 -14.00
CA ASN A 132 -4.43 -6.59 -13.94
C ASN A 132 -5.95 -6.51 -14.00
N THR A 133 -6.57 -5.88 -13.00
CA THR A 133 -8.00 -5.60 -12.98
C THR A 133 -8.29 -4.11 -12.86
N ASN A 134 -9.11 -3.57 -13.75
CA ASN A 134 -9.55 -2.18 -13.65
C ASN A 134 -10.92 -2.13 -12.96
N GLN A 135 -11.12 -1.10 -12.15
CA GLN A 135 -12.38 -0.80 -11.46
C GLN A 135 -12.89 -1.96 -10.58
N SER A 136 -11.99 -2.85 -10.18
CA SER A 136 -12.28 -4.05 -9.41
C SER A 136 -11.00 -4.64 -8.83
N PHE A 137 -11.16 -5.50 -7.83
CA PHE A 137 -10.10 -6.40 -7.39
C PHE A 137 -10.31 -7.80 -7.99
N PRO A 138 -9.24 -8.63 -8.07
CA PRO A 138 -9.41 -10.06 -8.25
C PRO A 138 -10.35 -10.63 -7.17
N ALA A 139 -11.15 -11.65 -7.50
CA ALA A 139 -12.22 -12.15 -6.62
C ALA A 139 -11.74 -12.54 -5.21
N GLN A 140 -10.56 -13.15 -5.11
CA GLN A 140 -9.94 -13.50 -3.82
C GLN A 140 -9.56 -12.28 -2.99
N ILE A 141 -9.06 -11.21 -3.64
CA ILE A 141 -8.72 -9.96 -2.97
C ILE A 141 -9.98 -9.21 -2.57
N GLN A 142 -11.02 -9.17 -3.41
CA GLN A 142 -12.32 -8.60 -3.04
C GLN A 142 -12.90 -9.30 -1.81
N THR A 143 -12.80 -10.63 -1.76
CA THR A 143 -13.25 -11.42 -0.60
C THR A 143 -12.44 -11.08 0.65
N ALA A 144 -11.11 -10.96 0.53
CA ALA A 144 -10.24 -10.58 1.64
C ALA A 144 -10.53 -9.16 2.15
N VAL A 145 -10.72 -8.19 1.25
CA VAL A 145 -11.14 -6.81 1.57
C VAL A 145 -12.41 -6.82 2.43
N CYS A 146 -13.43 -7.58 2.02
CA CYS A 146 -14.66 -7.74 2.78
C CYS A 146 -14.42 -8.39 4.15
N ASN A 147 -13.68 -9.50 4.19
CA ASN A 147 -13.44 -10.26 5.42
C ASN A 147 -12.61 -9.48 6.45
N GLN A 148 -11.69 -8.64 6.00
CA GLN A 148 -10.88 -7.78 6.84
C GLN A 148 -11.55 -6.43 7.16
N ASN A 149 -12.79 -6.23 6.70
CA ASN A 149 -13.55 -4.99 6.91
C ASN A 149 -12.75 -3.75 6.45
N ILE A 150 -12.14 -3.86 5.27
CA ILE A 150 -11.49 -2.75 4.58
C ILE A 150 -12.55 -2.12 3.69
N LYS A 151 -12.94 -0.88 4.01
CA LYS A 151 -13.93 -0.16 3.21
C LYS A 151 -13.23 0.56 2.07
N ILE A 152 -13.83 0.50 0.89
CA ILE A 152 -13.32 1.18 -0.30
C ILE A 152 -14.39 2.16 -0.75
N PHE A 153 -14.00 3.39 -1.05
CA PHE A 153 -14.93 4.38 -1.56
C PHE A 153 -15.52 3.92 -2.90
N ASP A 154 -16.85 3.76 -2.96
CA ASP A 154 -17.56 3.16 -4.10
C ASP A 154 -17.18 3.72 -5.47
N SER A 155 -16.87 5.02 -5.55
CA SER A 155 -16.49 5.66 -6.82
C SER A 155 -15.22 5.05 -7.45
N MET A 156 -14.36 4.39 -6.66
CA MET A 156 -13.20 3.65 -7.17
C MET A 156 -13.58 2.46 -8.07
N TYR A 157 -14.79 1.92 -7.90
CA TYR A 157 -15.28 0.77 -8.68
C TYR A 157 -16.01 1.15 -9.96
N ASN A 158 -16.41 2.41 -10.16
CA ASN A 158 -17.30 2.75 -11.28
C ASN A 158 -17.19 4.17 -11.84
N ARG A 159 -16.44 5.08 -11.20
CA ARG A 159 -16.38 6.49 -11.60
C ARG A 159 -14.95 7.01 -11.76
N ILE A 160 -14.04 6.59 -10.89
CA ILE A 160 -12.68 7.13 -10.82
C ILE A 160 -11.73 6.15 -11.51
N PHE A 161 -11.76 6.16 -12.83
CA PHE A 161 -10.80 5.45 -13.68
C PHE A 161 -10.76 6.09 -15.06
N TRP A 162 -9.57 6.51 -15.47
CA TRP A 162 -9.32 7.11 -16.78
C TRP A 162 -8.61 6.10 -17.67
N SER A 163 -9.15 5.87 -18.87
CA SER A 163 -8.65 4.83 -19.78
C SER A 163 -7.26 5.12 -20.35
N ASP A 164 -6.80 6.36 -20.26
CA ASP A 164 -5.45 6.79 -20.65
C ASP A 164 -4.45 6.75 -19.49
N GLY A 165 -4.87 6.20 -18.34
CA GLY A 165 -4.05 6.03 -17.14
C GLY A 165 -3.83 7.28 -16.31
N SER A 166 -4.51 8.38 -16.63
CA SER A 166 -4.42 9.63 -15.87
C SER A 166 -5.13 9.56 -14.51
N TRP A 167 -4.89 10.57 -13.66
CA TRP A 167 -5.55 10.78 -12.38
C TRP A 167 -5.86 12.27 -12.18
N PHE A 168 -7.08 12.57 -11.72
CA PHE A 168 -7.61 13.89 -11.39
C PHE A 168 -8.64 13.75 -10.25
#